data_AF-A0A8J3ILK8-F1
#
_entry.id   AF-A0A8J3ILK8-F1
#
_cell.length_a   1.000
_cell.length_b   1.000
_cell.length_c   1.000
_cell.angle_alpha   90.00
_cell.angle_beta   90.00
_cell.angle_gamma   90.00
#
_symmetry.space_group_name_H-M   'P 1'
#
loop_
_entity.id
_entity.type
_entity.pdbx_description
1 polymer ?
#
loop_
_entity_poly.entity_id
_entity_poly.type
_entity_poly.pdbx_seq_one_letter_code
_entity_poly.pdbx_strand_id
1 'polypeptide(L)'
;MTSENEQFLLRLAQRIAQQERKVVKEIRELAGTEENYLIIIREHERVQEQVVRARYLQARATLTLAEWLATVVHFRWRCAYCQEKPFQVLHHFTPRSQGGTSSDNCVPACYSCARSKVHKNTHVKDYLDRMKAGSLLL
;
A
#
# COMPACT_ATOMS: atom_id res chain seq x y z
N MET A 1 -9.62 -0.74 13.14
CA MET A 1 -10.36 0.07 12.15
C MET A 1 -11.79 -0.43 12.13
N THR A 2 -12.80 0.45 12.10
CA THR A 2 -14.19 0.03 11.92
C THR A 2 -14.50 -0.27 10.45
N SER A 3 -15.56 -1.01 10.18
CA SER A 3 -16.00 -1.33 8.81
C SER A 3 -16.37 -0.06 8.00
N GLU A 4 -16.93 0.95 8.65
CA GLU A 4 -17.20 2.25 8.03
C GLU A 4 -15.92 2.97 7.59
N ASN A 5 -14.88 2.94 8.42
CA ASN A 5 -13.58 3.53 8.08
C ASN A 5 -12.91 2.80 6.90
N GLU A 6 -13.08 1.48 6.78
CA GLU A 6 -12.56 0.72 5.63
C GLU A 6 -13.26 1.12 4.32
N GLN A 7 -14.59 1.21 4.32
CA GLN A 7 -15.36 1.64 3.14
C GLN A 7 -15.06 3.09 2.75
N PHE A 8 -14.81 3.93 3.74
CA PHE A 8 -14.39 5.31 3.54
C PHE A 8 -13.03 5.39 2.81
N LEU A 9 -12.04 4.65 3.32
CA LEU A 9 -10.69 4.62 2.74
C LEU A 9 -10.66 4.06 1.31
N LEU A 10 -11.51 3.07 1.01
CA LEU A 10 -11.70 2.53 -0.34
C LEU A 10 -12.23 3.58 -1.34
N ARG A 11 -13.27 4.33 -0.95
CA ARG A 11 -13.82 5.42 -1.78
C ARG A 11 -12.81 6.54 -2.01
N LEU A 12 -12.02 6.84 -0.99
CA LEU A 12 -10.92 7.80 -1.11
C LEU A 12 -9.84 7.31 -2.08
N ALA A 13 -9.41 6.05 -1.97
CA ALA A 13 -8.43 5.46 -2.89
C ALA A 13 -8.90 5.55 -4.35
N GLN A 14 -10.17 5.24 -4.62
CA GLN A 14 -10.80 5.37 -5.94
C GLN A 14 -10.68 6.80 -6.51
N ARG A 15 -10.99 7.83 -5.69
CA ARG A 15 -10.89 9.24 -6.11
C ARG A 15 -9.45 9.67 -6.36
N ILE A 16 -8.51 9.23 -5.52
CA ILE A 16 -7.08 9.55 -5.66
C ILE A 16 -6.53 8.97 -6.97
N ALA A 17 -6.93 7.75 -7.34
CA ALA A 17 -6.53 7.13 -8.61
C ALA A 17 -7.01 7.90 -9.85
N GLN A 18 -8.04 8.75 -9.70
CA GLN A 18 -8.64 9.51 -10.80
C GLN A 18 -8.04 10.91 -11.01
N GLN A 19 -7.23 11.47 -10.09
CA GLN A 19 -6.64 12.82 -10.21
C GLN A 19 -5.22 12.95 -9.65
N GLU A 20 -4.19 12.98 -10.52
CA GLU A 20 -2.78 12.88 -10.11
C GLU A 20 -2.13 14.14 -9.48
N ARG A 21 -2.76 15.32 -9.40
CA ARG A 21 -2.01 16.58 -9.13
C ARG A 21 -2.49 17.53 -8.03
N LYS A 22 -3.66 17.31 -7.39
CA LYS A 22 -4.21 18.23 -6.35
C LYS A 22 -4.48 17.60 -4.97
N VAL A 23 -4.08 16.34 -4.80
CA VAL A 23 -4.56 15.44 -3.74
C VAL A 23 -4.34 15.91 -2.30
N VAL A 24 -3.20 16.55 -1.95
CA VAL A 24 -2.89 16.86 -0.54
C VAL A 24 -3.89 17.84 0.10
N LYS A 25 -4.41 18.81 -0.68
CA LYS A 25 -5.39 19.79 -0.17
C LYS A 25 -6.79 19.17 0.00
N GLU A 26 -7.12 18.16 -0.82
CA GLU A 26 -8.42 17.49 -0.84
C GLU A 26 -8.49 16.27 0.09
N ILE A 27 -7.36 15.68 0.50
CA ILE A 27 -7.33 14.55 1.46
C ILE A 27 -8.06 14.93 2.77
N ARG A 28 -7.94 16.17 3.24
CA ARG A 28 -8.59 16.61 4.49
C ARG A 28 -10.10 16.63 4.39
N GLU A 29 -10.63 17.15 3.29
CA GLU A 29 -12.07 17.20 3.03
C GLU A 29 -12.62 15.78 2.82
N LEU A 30 -11.86 14.94 2.13
CA LEU A 30 -12.28 13.57 1.90
C LEU A 30 -12.23 12.76 3.18
N ALA A 31 -11.18 12.87 4.01
CA ALA A 31 -10.94 12.06 5.20
C ALA A 31 -12.13 11.93 6.17
N GLY A 32 -12.99 12.95 6.22
CA GLY A 32 -14.19 12.99 7.07
C GLY A 32 -13.90 13.17 8.56
N THR A 33 -12.77 12.65 9.06
CA THR A 33 -12.27 12.84 10.42
C THR A 33 -10.77 13.15 10.43
N GLU A 34 -10.30 13.80 11.50
CA GLU A 34 -8.87 14.10 11.66
C GLU A 34 -8.04 12.81 11.82
N GLU A 35 -8.59 11.78 12.47
CA GLU A 35 -7.92 10.48 12.60
C GLU A 35 -7.66 9.84 11.24
N ASN A 36 -8.67 9.84 10.36
CA ASN A 36 -8.52 9.32 9.00
C ASN A 36 -7.50 10.15 8.21
N TYR A 37 -7.55 11.47 8.33
CA TYR A 37 -6.60 12.38 7.68
C TYR A 37 -5.16 12.04 8.06
N LEU A 38 -4.87 11.91 9.35
CA LEU A 38 -3.53 11.58 9.86
C LEU A 38 -3.05 10.21 9.37
N ILE A 39 -3.95 9.23 9.26
CA ILE A 39 -3.64 7.91 8.69
C ILE A 39 -3.24 8.04 7.22
N ILE A 40 -4.04 8.76 6.42
CA ILE A 40 -3.81 8.90 4.98
C ILE A 40 -2.50 9.64 4.71
N ILE A 41 -2.21 10.72 5.45
CA ILE A 41 -0.96 11.48 5.30
C ILE A 41 0.25 10.63 5.64
N ARG A 42 0.22 9.86 6.75
CA ARG A 42 1.31 8.95 7.10
C ARG A 42 1.60 7.94 5.99
N GLU A 43 0.54 7.36 5.41
CA GLU A 43 0.70 6.37 4.34
C GLU A 43 1.09 7.00 3.00
N HIS A 44 0.68 8.25 2.75
CA HIS A 44 1.17 9.06 1.63
C HIS A 44 2.68 9.26 1.72
N GLU A 45 3.18 9.73 2.86
CA GLU A 45 4.61 9.92 3.12
C GLU A 45 5.38 8.61 2.94
N ARG A 46 4.87 7.51 3.51
CA ARG A 46 5.46 6.18 3.35
C ARG A 46 5.62 5.78 1.88
N VAL A 47 4.59 5.98 1.05
CA VAL A 47 4.64 5.66 -0.39
C VAL A 47 5.63 6.56 -1.11
N GLN A 48 5.58 7.87 -0.87
CA GLN A 48 6.48 8.83 -1.52
C GLN A 48 7.95 8.51 -1.23
N GLU A 49 8.30 8.21 0.02
CA GLU A 49 9.67 7.82 0.37
C GLU A 49 10.16 6.60 -0.41
N GLN A 50 9.32 5.56 -0.56
CA GLN A 50 9.71 4.34 -1.26
C GLN A 50 9.74 4.52 -2.79
N VAL A 51 8.89 5.37 -3.34
CA VAL A 51 8.89 5.75 -4.75
C VAL A 51 10.15 6.54 -5.08
N VAL A 52 10.51 7.54 -4.27
CA VAL A 52 11.76 8.32 -4.44
C VAL A 52 12.98 7.41 -4.38
N ARG A 53 13.04 6.49 -3.40
CA ARG A 53 14.14 5.53 -3.29
C ARG A 53 14.22 4.56 -4.48
N ALA A 54 13.09 4.15 -5.06
CA ALA A 54 13.08 3.33 -6.27
C ALA A 54 13.58 4.12 -7.49
N ARG A 55 13.15 5.38 -7.66
CA ARG A 55 13.63 6.27 -8.73
C ARG A 55 15.13 6.50 -8.67
N TYR A 56 15.68 6.72 -7.47
CA TYR A 56 17.12 6.87 -7.27
C TYR A 56 17.90 5.63 -7.73
N LEU A 57 17.33 4.44 -7.56
CA LEU A 57 17.90 3.18 -8.03
C LEU A 57 17.58 2.86 -9.49
N GLN A 58 16.94 3.78 -10.24
CA GLN A 58 16.43 3.57 -11.60
C GLN A 58 15.50 2.34 -11.72
N ALA A 59 14.84 1.96 -10.62
CA ALA A 59 13.89 0.87 -10.59
C ALA A 59 12.46 1.37 -10.86
N ARG A 60 11.54 0.45 -11.20
CA ARG A 60 10.12 0.76 -11.37
C ARG A 60 9.58 1.46 -10.11
N ALA A 61 8.85 2.56 -10.27
CA ALA A 61 8.39 3.41 -9.17
C ALA A 61 6.97 3.92 -9.44
N THR A 62 6.02 2.99 -9.60
CA THR A 62 4.65 3.26 -10.06
C THR A 62 3.60 3.13 -8.96
N LEU A 63 3.97 2.74 -7.74
CA LEU A 63 3.00 2.62 -6.65
C LEU A 63 2.34 3.96 -6.33
N THR A 64 1.03 4.00 -6.39
CA THR A 64 0.21 5.14 -5.96
C THR A 64 -0.29 4.96 -4.53
N LEU A 65 -0.68 6.07 -3.89
CA LEU A 65 -1.32 6.02 -2.56
C LEU A 65 -2.63 5.20 -2.60
N ALA A 66 -3.41 5.35 -3.67
CA ALA A 66 -4.66 4.62 -3.85
C ALA A 66 -4.45 3.10 -3.83
N GLU A 67 -3.51 2.60 -4.64
CA GLU A 67 -3.18 1.18 -4.69
C GLU A 67 -2.62 0.66 -3.36
N TRP A 68 -1.83 1.49 -2.68
CA TRP A 68 -1.31 1.15 -1.36
C TRP A 68 -2.43 1.01 -0.33
N LEU A 69 -3.33 2.00 -0.23
CA LEU A 69 -4.47 1.95 0.69
C LEU A 69 -5.37 0.76 0.38
N ALA A 70 -5.65 0.47 -0.90
CA ALA A 70 -6.41 -0.70 -1.32
C ALA A 70 -5.74 -2.01 -0.83
N THR A 71 -4.42 -2.10 -0.97
CA THR A 71 -3.63 -3.24 -0.48
C THR A 71 -3.71 -3.38 1.04
N VAL A 72 -3.53 -2.29 1.78
CA VAL A 72 -3.58 -2.32 3.25
C VAL A 72 -4.99 -2.66 3.75
N VAL A 73 -6.03 -2.18 3.09
CA VAL A 73 -7.43 -2.54 3.39
C VAL A 73 -7.70 -4.01 3.06
N HIS A 74 -7.20 -4.54 1.95
CA HIS A 74 -7.30 -5.98 1.62
C HIS A 74 -6.77 -6.86 2.75
N PHE A 75 -5.61 -6.49 3.31
CA PHE A 75 -5.01 -7.19 4.45
C PHE A 75 -5.52 -6.72 5.82
N ARG A 76 -6.61 -5.93 5.86
CA ARG A 76 -7.27 -5.44 7.08
C ARG A 76 -6.29 -4.78 8.07
N TRP A 77 -5.34 -4.02 7.54
CA TRP A 77 -4.30 -3.34 8.34
C TRP A 77 -3.40 -4.29 9.13
N ARG A 78 -3.26 -5.54 8.67
CA ARG A 78 -2.39 -6.56 9.25
C ARG A 78 -1.24 -6.90 8.31
N CYS A 79 -0.24 -7.58 8.86
CA CYS A 79 0.86 -8.17 8.11
C CYS A 79 0.31 -9.17 7.09
N ALA A 80 0.64 -9.00 5.80
CA ALA A 80 0.23 -9.90 4.74
C ALA A 80 0.77 -11.34 4.91
N TYR A 81 1.88 -11.50 5.64
CA TYR A 81 2.51 -12.80 5.86
C TYR A 81 1.86 -13.59 6.99
N CYS A 82 1.83 -13.03 8.21
CA CYS A 82 1.29 -13.75 9.37
C CYS A 82 -0.20 -13.48 9.61
N GLN A 83 -0.77 -12.40 9.07
CA GLN A 83 -2.16 -11.97 9.25
C GLN A 83 -2.61 -11.77 10.71
N GLU A 84 -1.72 -11.93 11.68
CA GLU A 84 -2.00 -11.79 13.10
C GLU A 84 -1.66 -10.39 13.61
N LYS A 85 -0.48 -9.88 13.24
CA LYS A 85 0.07 -8.63 13.79
C LYS A 85 -0.30 -7.43 12.92
N PRO A 86 -0.46 -6.23 13.50
CA PRO A 86 -0.50 -4.99 12.72
C PRO A 86 0.74 -4.88 11.82
N PHE A 87 0.57 -4.34 10.62
CA PHE A 87 1.72 -4.04 9.78
C PHE A 87 2.48 -2.84 10.34
N GLN A 88 3.77 -2.78 10.02
CA GLN A 88 4.67 -1.71 10.44
C GLN A 88 5.42 -1.12 9.26
N VAL A 89 5.62 -1.89 8.19
CA VAL A 89 6.38 -1.49 7.00
C VAL A 89 5.66 -1.82 5.70
N LEU A 90 5.93 -1.00 4.69
CA LEU A 90 5.73 -1.37 3.28
C LEU A 90 6.91 -2.24 2.88
N HIS A 91 6.63 -3.49 2.56
CA HIS A 91 7.64 -4.50 2.25
C HIS A 91 7.62 -4.86 0.78
N HIS A 92 8.82 -4.97 0.18
CA HIS A 92 9.01 -5.42 -1.20
C HIS A 92 9.17 -6.94 -1.23
N PHE A 93 8.29 -7.65 -1.95
CA PHE A 93 8.35 -9.10 -2.07
C PHE A 93 9.58 -9.55 -2.87
N THR A 94 9.80 -8.94 -4.03
CA THR A 94 11.05 -8.99 -4.79
C THR A 94 11.88 -7.76 -4.42
N PRO A 95 13.20 -7.89 -4.19
CA PRO A 95 14.06 -6.76 -3.81
C PRO A 95 13.82 -5.52 -4.68
N ARG A 96 13.76 -4.34 -4.06
CA ARG A 96 13.41 -3.08 -4.73
C ARG A 96 14.21 -2.79 -6.00
N SER A 97 15.49 -3.16 -6.04
CA SER A 97 16.34 -2.98 -7.23
C SER A 97 15.93 -3.84 -8.44
N GLN A 98 15.16 -4.91 -8.22
CA GLN A 98 14.70 -5.83 -9.27
C GLN A 98 13.20 -5.68 -9.54
N GLY A 99 12.39 -5.63 -8.48
CA GLY A 99 10.92 -5.56 -8.59
C GLY A 99 10.35 -4.15 -8.58
N GLY A 100 11.14 -3.14 -8.17
CA GLY A 100 10.67 -1.77 -8.00
C GLY A 100 9.71 -1.57 -6.82
N THR A 101 9.14 -0.38 -6.72
CA THR A 101 8.05 -0.02 -5.81
C THR A 101 6.75 0.09 -6.63
N SER A 102 5.91 -0.93 -6.57
CA SER A 102 4.66 -1.07 -7.34
C SER A 102 3.63 -1.93 -6.60
N SER A 103 2.35 -1.83 -7.00
CA SER A 103 1.22 -2.56 -6.41
C SER A 103 1.32 -4.08 -6.52
N ASP A 104 2.04 -4.58 -7.51
CA ASP A 104 2.35 -6.00 -7.74
C ASP A 104 3.67 -6.47 -7.10
N ASN A 105 4.31 -5.63 -6.29
CA ASN A 105 5.52 -6.00 -5.53
C ASN A 105 5.49 -5.59 -4.05
N CYS A 106 4.59 -4.71 -3.64
CA CYS A 106 4.56 -4.15 -2.29
C CYS A 106 3.39 -4.68 -1.47
N VAL A 107 3.66 -5.10 -0.22
CA VAL A 107 2.65 -5.54 0.75
C VAL A 107 2.90 -4.98 2.16
N PRO A 108 1.87 -4.87 3.01
CA PRO A 108 2.04 -4.57 4.43
C PRO A 108 2.72 -5.74 5.15
N ALA A 109 3.75 -5.47 5.94
CA ALA A 109 4.41 -6.50 6.75
C ALA A 109 4.70 -6.01 8.17
N CYS A 110 4.74 -6.94 9.12
CA CYS A 110 5.34 -6.68 10.42
C CYS A 110 6.87 -6.78 10.34
N TYR A 111 7.59 -6.16 11.27
CA TYR A 111 9.07 -6.17 11.28
C TYR A 111 9.64 -7.59 11.33
N SER A 112 8.99 -8.49 12.06
CA SER A 112 9.43 -9.89 12.18
C SER A 112 9.37 -10.60 10.82
N CYS A 113 8.25 -10.51 10.10
CA CYS A 113 8.09 -11.14 8.79
C CYS A 113 8.91 -10.45 7.70
N ALA A 114 9.07 -9.13 7.75
CA ALA A 114 9.90 -8.39 6.80
C ALA A 114 11.38 -8.80 6.90
N ARG A 115 11.88 -9.03 8.12
CA ARG A 115 13.28 -9.43 8.34
C ARG A 115 13.56 -10.89 7.99
N SER A 116 12.56 -11.77 8.09
CA SER A 116 12.74 -13.20 7.82
C SER A 116 12.80 -13.56 6.32
N LYS A 117 12.77 -12.58 5.40
CA LYS A 117 12.92 -12.76 3.94
C LYS A 117 12.03 -13.90 3.39
N VAL A 118 10.74 -13.87 3.72
CA VAL A 118 9.80 -14.93 3.32
C VAL A 118 9.42 -14.80 1.84
N HIS A 119 10.37 -15.01 0.94
CA HIS A 119 10.17 -14.98 -0.53
C HIS A 119 9.37 -16.19 -1.05
N LYS A 120 8.92 -17.09 -0.16
CA LYS A 120 8.19 -18.32 -0.49
C LYS A 120 6.77 -18.39 0.10
N ASN A 121 6.23 -17.27 0.58
CA ASN A 121 4.85 -17.25 1.05
C ASN A 121 3.89 -17.28 -0.15
N THR A 122 3.21 -18.41 -0.35
CA THR A 122 2.29 -18.63 -1.48
C THR A 122 1.11 -17.66 -1.44
N HIS A 123 0.51 -17.42 -0.28
CA HIS A 123 -0.61 -16.48 -0.15
C HIS A 123 -0.25 -15.05 -0.60
N VAL A 124 0.90 -14.54 -0.17
CA VAL A 124 1.39 -13.22 -0.61
C VAL A 124 1.69 -13.22 -2.10
N LYS A 125 2.30 -14.29 -2.62
CA LYS A 125 2.57 -14.42 -4.04
C LYS A 125 1.28 -14.41 -4.87
N ASP A 126 0.26 -15.15 -4.47
CA ASP A 126 -1.04 -15.24 -5.15
C ASP A 126 -1.77 -13.89 -5.16
N TYR A 127 -1.65 -13.10 -4.08
CA TYR A 127 -2.14 -11.72 -4.06
C TYR A 127 -1.43 -10.87 -5.12
N LEU A 128 -0.09 -10.88 -5.14
CA LEU A 128 0.70 -10.07 -6.04
C LEU A 128 0.53 -10.45 -7.51
N ASP A 129 0.36 -11.74 -7.80
CA ASP A 129 0.08 -12.22 -9.15
C ASP A 129 -1.28 -11.70 -9.66
N ARG A 130 -2.30 -11.62 -8.80
CA ARG A 130 -3.61 -11.01 -9.15
C ARG A 130 -3.51 -9.51 -9.39
N MET A 131 -2.70 -8.80 -8.60
CA MET A 131 -2.44 -7.37 -8.84
C MET A 131 -1.74 -7.15 -10.19
N LYS A 132 -0.79 -8.02 -10.55
CA LYS A 132 -0.09 -7.98 -11.84
C LYS A 132 -1.03 -8.25 -13.02
N ALA A 133 -2.00 -9.14 -12.85
CA ALA A 133 -3.01 -9.45 -13.85
C ALA A 133 -4.11 -8.37 -13.98
N GLY A 134 -4.06 -7.30 -13.19
CA GLY A 134 -5.10 -6.26 -13.15
C GLY A 134 -6.42 -6.73 -12.56
N SER A 135 -6.47 -7.91 -11.94
CA SER A 135 -7.72 -8.58 -11.52
C SER A 135 -8.28 -8.10 -10.18
N LEU A 136 -7.68 -7.05 -9.58
CA LEU A 136 -8.08 -6.48 -8.28
C LEU A 136 -8.17 -4.94 -8.30
N LEU A 137 -8.16 -4.32 -9.49
CA LEU A 137 -8.48 -2.90 -9.61
C LEU A 137 -10.01 -2.74 -9.71
N LEU A 138 -10.62 -2.62 -8.52
CA LEU A 138 -12.03 -2.31 -8.22
C LEU A 138 -13.01 -3.48 -8.27
#